data_AF-A0A4V3E9T3-F1
#
_entry.id   AF-A0A4V3E9T3-F1
#
_cell.length_a   1.000
_cell.length_b   1.000
_cell.length_c   1.000
_cell.angle_alpha   90.00
_cell.angle_beta   90.00
_cell.angle_gamma   90.00
#
_symmetry.space_group_name_H-M   'P 1'
#
loop_
_entity.id
_entity.type
_entity.pdbx_description
1 polymer ?
#
loop_
_entity_poly.entity_id
_entity_poly.type
_entity_poly.pdbx_seq_one_letter_code
_entity_poly.pdbx_strand_id
1 'polypeptide(L)'
;MSTEQVAASAAQKLKPMQVVVRGRVDASRLHDKTRYTRIVTPAPDPYSRPQTIEIRSKGQLGGKGEEVTVVAQLGGFTRKPYRSTDKDTGEVTMVTPVDLTLDAVEG
;
A
#
# COMPACT_ATOMS: atom_id res chain seq x y z
N MET A 1 4.50 13.06 31.06
CA MET A 1 5.58 12.38 30.32
C MET A 1 5.38 10.89 30.52
N SER A 2 5.35 10.14 29.41
CA SER A 2 5.29 8.67 29.32
C SER A 2 3.91 8.07 29.65
N THR A 3 3.31 7.18 28.86
CA THR A 3 3.89 6.11 28.03
C THR A 3 3.05 5.81 26.77
N GLU A 4 3.76 5.45 25.70
CA GLU A 4 3.27 4.82 24.47
C GLU A 4 2.20 3.75 24.70
N GLN A 5 1.14 3.83 23.91
CA GLN A 5 0.19 2.74 23.75
C GLN A 5 -0.25 2.65 22.29
N VAL A 6 0.36 1.74 21.54
CA VAL A 6 -0.38 0.98 20.52
C VAL A 6 0.09 -0.47 20.62
N ALA A 7 -0.81 -1.30 21.15
CA ALA A 7 -0.59 -2.70 21.41
C ALA A 7 -0.28 -3.46 20.11
N ALA A 8 0.75 -4.31 20.16
CA ALA A 8 0.92 -5.37 19.18
C ALA A 8 -0.31 -6.30 19.25
N SER A 9 -1.20 -6.18 18.28
CA SER A 9 -2.34 -7.09 18.12
C SER A 9 -1.82 -8.51 17.93
N ALA A 10 -2.40 -9.46 18.68
CA ALA A 10 -2.12 -10.90 18.57
C ALA A 10 -2.16 -11.33 17.10
N ALA A 11 -1.27 -12.25 16.71
CA ALA A 11 -1.13 -12.73 15.33
C ALA A 11 -2.47 -13.28 14.81
N GLN A 12 -3.26 -12.40 14.21
CA GLN A 12 -4.55 -12.74 13.64
C GLN A 12 -4.30 -13.63 12.45
N LYS A 13 -4.96 -14.80 12.42
CA LYS A 13 -4.87 -15.70 11.27
C LYS A 13 -5.39 -14.95 10.05
N LEU A 14 -4.53 -14.75 9.06
CA LEU A 14 -4.87 -14.06 7.82
C LEU A 14 -6.00 -14.79 7.11
N LYS A 15 -7.01 -14.04 6.66
CA LYS A 15 -8.03 -14.53 5.74
C LYS A 15 -7.45 -14.56 4.31
N PRO A 16 -8.04 -15.35 3.39
CA PRO A 16 -7.68 -15.28 1.98
C PRO A 16 -7.70 -13.83 1.48
N MET A 17 -6.74 -13.50 0.61
CA MET A 17 -6.55 -12.15 0.05
C MET A 17 -6.19 -11.08 1.08
N GLN A 18 -5.80 -11.45 2.31
CA GLN A 18 -5.18 -10.51 3.25
C GLN A 18 -3.65 -10.60 3.18
N VAL A 19 -3.00 -9.46 3.29
CA VAL A 19 -1.54 -9.31 3.33
C VAL A 19 -1.13 -8.55 4.58
N VAL A 20 0.06 -8.87 5.09
CA VAL A 20 0.71 -8.08 6.16
C VAL A 20 1.73 -7.17 5.50
N VAL A 21 1.59 -5.87 5.74
CA VAL A 21 2.54 -4.86 5.32
C VAL A 21 3.29 -4.38 6.55
N ARG A 22 4.62 -4.45 6.50
CA ARG A 22 5.49 -3.82 7.49
C ARG A 22 6.44 -2.86 6.78
N GLY A 23 6.56 -1.65 7.30
CA GLY A 23 7.45 -0.65 6.74
C GLY A 23 7.32 0.71 7.39
N ARG A 24 8.03 1.69 6.84
CA ARG A 24 8.05 3.05 7.37
C ARG A 24 7.08 3.95 6.61
N VAL A 25 6.27 4.71 7.34
CA VAL A 25 5.37 5.71 6.73
C VAL A 25 6.20 6.85 6.14
N ASP A 26 6.02 7.11 4.85
CA ASP A 26 6.71 8.18 4.15
C ASP A 26 5.81 9.43 4.00
N ALA A 27 4.53 9.22 3.70
CA ALA A 27 3.55 10.28 3.56
C ALA A 27 2.13 9.78 3.88
N SER A 28 1.25 10.69 4.28
CA SER A 28 -0.18 10.42 4.41
C SER A 28 -0.97 11.59 3.84
N ARG A 29 -2.03 11.31 3.09
CA ARG A 29 -2.96 12.31 2.55
C ARG A 29 -4.40 11.89 2.82
N LEU A 30 -5.28 12.87 3.02
CA LEU A 30 -6.72 12.65 3.12
C LEU A 30 -7.37 13.13 1.83
N HIS A 31 -8.16 12.28 1.20
CA HIS A 31 -8.96 12.65 0.02
C HIS A 31 -10.29 11.91 0.06
N ASP A 32 -11.39 12.66 -0.08
CA ASP A 32 -12.75 12.13 -0.05
C ASP A 32 -13.00 11.15 1.11
N LYS A 33 -12.70 11.60 2.34
CA LYS A 33 -12.81 10.83 3.60
C LYS A 33 -11.97 9.54 3.67
N THR A 34 -11.19 9.24 2.64
CA THR A 34 -10.26 8.12 2.61
C THR A 34 -8.86 8.63 2.88
N ARG A 35 -8.19 8.05 3.88
CA ARG A 35 -6.78 8.31 4.12
C ARG A 35 -5.96 7.35 3.27
N TYR A 36 -4.97 7.91 2.60
CA TYR A 36 -4.01 7.17 1.79
C TYR A 36 -2.64 7.33 2.45
N THR A 37 -2.08 6.23 2.93
CA THR A 37 -0.81 6.21 3.64
C THR A 37 0.23 5.49 2.78
N ARG A 38 1.27 6.20 2.39
CA ARG A 38 2.39 5.67 1.63
C ARG A 38 3.41 5.06 2.59
N ILE A 39 3.71 3.78 2.37
CA ILE A 39 4.64 3.00 3.17
C ILE A 39 5.79 2.54 2.29
N VAL A 40 7.00 2.74 2.77
CA VAL A 40 8.23 2.18 2.18
C VAL A 40 8.57 0.92 2.96
N THR A 41 8.57 -0.24 2.30
CA THR A 41 8.89 -1.51 2.94
C THR A 41 10.41 -1.71 3.02
N PRO A 42 10.92 -2.60 3.89
CA PRO A 42 12.32 -3.00 3.84
C PRO A 42 12.69 -3.52 2.44
N ALA A 43 13.90 -3.19 1.98
CA ALA A 43 14.44 -3.78 0.77
C ALA A 43 14.66 -5.29 0.98
N PRO A 44 14.46 -6.13 -0.06
CA PRO A 44 14.70 -7.56 0.04
C PRO A 44 16.20 -7.89 0.22
N ASP A 45 17.08 -7.02 -0.25
CA ASP A 45 18.54 -7.11 -0.13
C ASP A 45 19.19 -5.70 -0.15
N PRO A 46 20.49 -5.56 0.20
CA PRO A 46 21.16 -4.27 0.33
C PRO A 46 21.28 -3.42 -0.96
N TYR A 47 21.13 -4.02 -2.14
CA TYR A 47 21.31 -3.35 -3.42
C TYR A 47 19.98 -3.12 -4.17
N SER A 48 18.89 -3.72 -3.68
CA SER A 48 17.55 -3.53 -4.21
C SER A 48 16.89 -2.25 -3.72
N ARG A 49 16.03 -1.68 -4.57
CA ARG A 49 15.17 -0.56 -4.19
C ARG A 49 14.02 -1.06 -3.31
N PRO A 50 13.74 -0.40 -2.17
CA PRO A 50 12.53 -0.63 -1.38
C PRO A 50 11.26 -0.58 -2.22
N GLN A 51 10.29 -1.42 -1.89
CA GLN A 51 8.96 -1.31 -2.47
C GLN A 51 8.22 -0.16 -1.80
N THR A 52 7.43 0.57 -2.59
CA THR A 52 6.57 1.64 -2.08
C THR A 52 5.12 1.28 -2.39
N ILE A 53 4.29 1.28 -1.37
CA ILE A 53 2.88 0.92 -1.48
C ILE A 53 2.01 1.99 -0.82
N GLU A 54 0.74 2.06 -1.23
CA GLU A 54 -0.25 2.95 -0.64
C GLU A 54 -1.36 2.10 0.01
N ILE A 55 -1.65 2.34 1.29
CA ILE A 55 -2.75 1.70 2.02
C ILE A 55 -3.85 2.73 2.26
N ARG A 56 -5.09 2.34 1.92
CA ARG A 56 -6.31 3.09 2.21
C ARG A 56 -6.83 2.74 3.60
N SER A 57 -7.28 3.74 4.36
CA SER A 57 -7.87 3.56 5.69
C SER A 57 -8.84 4.69 6.01
N LYS A 58 -9.68 4.50 7.03
CA LYS A 58 -10.46 5.58 7.65
C LYS A 58 -9.60 6.31 8.68
N GLY A 59 -8.90 5.53 9.52
CA GLY A 59 -8.04 6.02 10.58
C GLY A 59 -6.62 6.37 10.11
N GLN A 60 -5.87 7.09 10.93
CA GLN A 60 -4.43 7.25 10.74
C GLN A 60 -3.70 5.97 11.13
N LEU A 61 -2.85 5.46 10.22
CA LEU A 61 -2.10 4.22 10.45
C LEU A 61 -0.77 4.45 11.20
N GLY A 62 -0.23 5.67 11.13
CA GLY A 62 1.01 6.09 11.78
C GLY A 62 1.43 7.50 11.35
N GLY A 63 2.47 8.05 11.97
CA GLY A 63 3.11 9.32 11.63
C GLY A 63 4.25 9.15 10.60
N LYS A 64 4.62 10.23 9.90
CA LYS A 64 5.78 10.19 8.98
C LYS A 64 7.04 9.78 9.74
N GLY A 65 7.77 8.81 9.21
CA GLY A 65 8.98 8.25 9.82
C GLY A 65 8.73 7.08 10.77
N GLU A 66 7.47 6.83 11.17
CA GLU A 66 7.09 5.73 12.05
C GLU A 66 7.10 4.39 11.31
N GLU A 67 7.54 3.33 11.99
CA GLU A 67 7.42 1.96 11.50
C GLU A 67 6.08 1.37 11.91
N VAL A 68 5.33 0.87 10.93
CA VAL A 68 3.98 0.34 11.14
C VAL A 68 3.88 -1.09 10.62
N THR A 69 3.02 -1.89 11.25
CA THR A 69 2.60 -3.20 10.74
C THR A 69 1.09 -3.19 10.57
N VAL A 70 0.62 -3.42 9.34
CA VAL A 70 -0.79 -3.29 8.96
C VAL A 70 -1.23 -4.55 8.24
N VAL A 71 -2.34 -5.14 8.69
CA VAL A 71 -3.06 -6.16 7.90
C VAL A 71 -3.96 -5.42 6.92
N ALA A 72 -3.84 -5.72 5.63
CA ALA A 72 -4.63 -5.11 4.57
C ALA A 72 -5.33 -6.17 3.74
N GLN A 73 -6.54 -5.85 3.28
CA GLN A 73 -7.25 -6.58 2.25
C GLN A 73 -6.67 -6.19 0.88
N LEU A 74 -6.14 -7.17 0.16
CA LEU A 74 -5.74 -7.02 -1.24
C LEU A 74 -6.98 -7.05 -2.12
N GLY A 75 -7.14 -6.00 -2.91
CA GLY A 75 -8.14 -5.89 -3.97
C GLY A 75 -7.51 -5.44 -5.27
N GLY A 76 -8.34 -5.25 -6.28
CA GLY A 76 -7.92 -4.69 -7.55
C GLY A 76 -9.05 -4.69 -8.57
N PHE A 77 -8.89 -3.90 -9.63
CA PHE A 77 -9.86 -3.80 -10.71
C PHE A 77 -9.17 -3.42 -12.03
N THR A 78 -9.77 -3.82 -13.14
CA THR A 78 -9.32 -3.41 -14.47
C THR A 78 -9.81 -2.01 -14.79
N ARG A 79 -8.94 -1.16 -15.36
CA ARG A 79 -9.36 0.10 -15.95
C ARG A 79 -9.73 -0.05 -17.41
N LYS A 80 -10.34 1.00 -17.97
CA LYS A 80 -10.64 1.08 -19.40
C LYS A 80 -9.35 0.87 -20.21
N PRO A 81 -9.35 -0.05 -21.18
CA PRO A 81 -8.19 -0.25 -22.04
C PRO A 81 -7.83 1.01 -22.83
N TYR A 82 -6.53 1.23 -23.05
CA TYR A 82 -6.03 2.33 -23.87
C TYR A 82 -4.94 1.86 -24.84
N ARG A 83 -4.76 2.60 -25.93
CA ARG A 83 -3.67 2.37 -26.87
C ARG A 83 -2.38 2.98 -26.32
N SER A 84 -1.34 2.17 -26.22
CA SER A 84 0.01 2.62 -25.90
C SER A 84 0.85 2.56 -27.17
N THR A 85 1.50 3.67 -27.53
CA THR A 85 2.46 3.71 -28.63
C THR A 85 3.85 3.69 -28.04
N ASP A 86 4.64 2.70 -28.43
CA ASP A 86 6.06 2.64 -28.10
C ASP A 86 6.79 3.78 -28.81
N LYS A 87 7.57 4.57 -28.06
CA LYS A 87 8.19 5.79 -28.57
C LYS A 87 9.39 5.53 -29.46
N ASP A 88 10.02 4.36 -29.32
CA ASP A 88 11.26 4.02 -30.03
C ASP A 88 10.96 3.25 -31.32
N THR A 89 9.90 2.43 -31.32
CA THR A 89 9.54 1.53 -32.43
C THR A 89 8.29 1.97 -33.19
N GLY A 90 7.42 2.79 -32.58
CA GLY A 90 6.12 3.19 -33.14
C GLY A 90 5.04 2.11 -33.08
N GLU A 91 5.32 0.95 -32.47
CA GLU A 91 4.34 -0.12 -32.31
C GLU A 91 3.17 0.33 -31.42
N VAL A 92 1.94 0.03 -31.86
CA VAL A 92 0.71 0.36 -31.12
C VAL A 92 0.15 -0.90 -30.49
N THR A 93 0.07 -0.92 -29.16
CA THR A 93 -0.48 -2.03 -28.38
C THR A 93 -1.71 -1.60 -27.60
N MET A 94 -2.63 -2.55 -27.38
CA MET A 94 -3.77 -2.35 -26.48
C MET A 94 -3.39 -2.78 -25.07
N VAL A 95 -3.44 -1.85 -24.12
CA VAL A 95 -3.14 -2.08 -22.71
C VAL A 95 -4.44 -2.08 -21.91
N THR A 96 -4.70 -3.15 -21.15
CA THR A 96 -5.76 -3.19 -20.13
C THR A 96 -5.11 -3.08 -18.75
N PRO A 97 -5.14 -1.90 -18.11
CA PRO A 97 -4.46 -1.72 -16.83
C PRO A 97 -5.17 -2.48 -15.73
N VAL A 98 -4.40 -3.05 -14.81
CA VAL A 98 -4.90 -3.62 -13.56
C VAL A 98 -4.35 -2.78 -12.42
N ASP A 99 -5.24 -2.16 -11.67
CA ASP A 99 -4.87 -1.48 -10.43
C ASP A 99 -5.03 -2.46 -9.29
N LEU A 100 -4.05 -2.48 -8.39
CA LEU A 100 -4.15 -3.15 -7.11
C LEU A 100 -4.47 -2.12 -6.02
N THR A 101 -5.29 -2.52 -5.06
CA THR A 101 -5.63 -1.70 -3.89
C THR A 101 -5.32 -2.46 -2.61
N LEU A 102 -4.90 -1.72 -1.59
CA LEU A 102 -4.74 -2.23 -0.24
C LEU A 102 -5.63 -1.43 0.69
N ASP A 103 -6.58 -2.11 1.34
CA ASP A 103 -7.49 -1.50 2.31
C ASP A 103 -7.16 -2.04 3.70
N ALA A 104 -6.82 -1.17 4.64
CA ALA A 104 -6.51 -1.56 6.01
C ALA A 104 -7.70 -2.33 6.62
N VAL A 105 -7.41 -3.47 7.23
CA VAL A 105 -8.39 -4.23 8.01
C VAL A 105 -8.49 -3.56 9.37
N GLU A 106 -9.50 -2.72 9.53
CA GLU A 106 -9.79 -2.00 10.77
C GLU A 106 -10.65 -2.89 11.69
N GLY A 107 -10.28 -2.95 12.97
CA GLY A 107 -11.02 -3.67 14.02
C GLY A 107 -12.06 -2.80 14.72
#